data_AF-A0A2U0S5J3-F1
#
_entry.id   AF-A0A2U0S5J3-F1
#
_cell.length_a   1.000
_cell.length_b   1.000
_cell.length_c   1.000
_cell.angle_alpha   90.00
_cell.angle_beta   90.00
_cell.angle_gamma   90.00
#
_symmetry.space_group_name_H-M   'P 1'
#
loop_
_entity.id
_entity.type
_entity.pdbx_description
1 polymer ?
#
loop_
_entity_poly.entity_id
_entity_poly.type
_entity_poly.pdbx_seq_one_letter_code
_entity_poly.pdbx_strand_id
1 'polypeptide(L)'
;MRRKVMALKRGMIVWLSAFATFLAILSSFGMAVIVANQGGDAIVNPYVLGSIFGDLGAGTYLWISVASTCILLGITCILIYRKQPPDPEIVKMFLKVGGNLAALRKAQETSITEMAEQIEYGRKVNQKFFNKVNTDLGEKGEETLALLASQKRMLKKARTDMISTLEKKTDETGSKISADLKKERAELEEIKVRLERIEGCMVPVQAELKSLANPEDIKGIGPSLGKELRGLGINSVGDFLTADPAVIGEKTRVSQEMAENLQSMGQLMMVPGVDANDAEMLLEAGIKSRKELAGQDLIKLCRKVGAIAKVSVDQGKISKEESPSIEEISSWIRNA
;
A
#
# COMPACT_ATOMS: atom_id res chain seq x y z
N MET A 1 -66.74 -20.57 9.22
CA MET A 1 -65.63 -20.84 8.28
C MET A 1 -65.19 -19.62 7.45
N ARG A 2 -66.08 -18.86 6.78
CA ARG A 2 -65.72 -17.70 5.91
C ARG A 2 -64.89 -16.58 6.56
N ARG A 3 -65.08 -16.26 7.85
CA ARG A 3 -64.29 -15.21 8.55
C ARG A 3 -62.81 -15.60 8.73
N LYS A 4 -62.52 -16.87 9.03
CA LYS A 4 -61.13 -17.36 9.19
C LYS A 4 -60.36 -17.32 7.87
N VAL A 5 -61.00 -17.70 6.76
CA VAL A 5 -60.40 -17.63 5.41
C VAL A 5 -60.11 -16.19 4.99
N MET A 6 -60.99 -15.23 5.32
CA MET A 6 -60.74 -13.82 5.04
C MET A 6 -59.62 -13.22 5.89
N ALA A 7 -59.44 -13.65 7.13
CA ALA A 7 -58.34 -13.18 7.98
C ALA A 7 -56.98 -13.68 7.45
N LEU A 8 -56.91 -14.95 7.03
CA LEU A 8 -55.67 -15.56 6.53
C LEU A 8 -55.20 -14.93 5.21
N LYS A 9 -56.12 -14.70 4.25
CA LYS A 9 -55.78 -14.01 2.98
C LYS A 9 -55.22 -12.60 3.21
N ARG A 10 -55.68 -11.90 4.24
CA ARG A 10 -55.22 -10.54 4.56
C ARG A 10 -53.87 -10.52 5.23
N GLY A 11 -53.64 -11.41 6.20
CA GLY A 11 -52.32 -11.56 6.81
C GLY A 11 -51.24 -11.83 5.76
N MET A 12 -51.56 -12.69 4.78
CA MET A 12 -50.66 -12.98 3.66
C MET A 12 -50.38 -11.74 2.79
N ILE A 13 -51.39 -10.93 2.46
CA ILE A 13 -51.20 -9.70 1.66
C ILE A 13 -50.35 -8.66 2.41
N VAL A 14 -50.61 -8.47 3.70
CA VAL A 14 -49.84 -7.51 4.52
C VAL A 14 -48.38 -7.97 4.65
N TRP A 15 -48.17 -9.26 4.90
CA TRP A 15 -46.82 -9.82 5.01
C TRP A 15 -46.06 -9.73 3.69
N LEU A 16 -46.72 -10.02 2.56
CA LEU A 16 -46.13 -9.88 1.24
C LEU A 16 -45.76 -8.42 0.91
N SER A 17 -46.61 -7.46 1.28
CA SER A 17 -46.36 -6.03 1.09
C SER A 17 -45.18 -5.55 1.95
N ALA A 18 -45.15 -5.92 3.24
CA ALA A 18 -44.07 -5.58 4.15
C ALA A 18 -42.73 -6.19 3.70
N PHE A 19 -42.75 -7.44 3.22
CA PHE A 19 -41.58 -8.10 2.66
C PHE A 19 -41.07 -7.39 1.41
N ALA A 20 -41.96 -6.97 0.50
CA ALA A 20 -41.58 -6.19 -0.66
C ALA A 20 -40.96 -4.82 -0.29
N THR A 21 -41.52 -4.13 0.71
CA THR A 21 -40.93 -2.88 1.23
C THR A 21 -39.52 -3.13 1.81
N PHE A 22 -39.33 -4.21 2.56
CA PHE A 22 -38.04 -4.56 3.12
C PHE A 22 -36.98 -4.84 2.03
N LEU A 23 -37.34 -5.57 0.97
CA LEU A 23 -36.45 -5.80 -0.17
C LEU A 23 -36.06 -4.49 -0.89
N ALA A 24 -37.00 -3.56 -1.04
CA ALA A 24 -36.72 -2.25 -1.65
C ALA A 24 -35.75 -1.42 -0.80
N ILE A 25 -35.83 -1.49 0.53
CA ILE A 25 -34.88 -0.84 1.43
C ILE A 25 -33.47 -1.44 1.27
N LEU A 26 -33.35 -2.77 1.28
CA LEU A 26 -32.04 -3.44 1.11
C LEU A 26 -31.41 -3.12 -0.26
N SER A 27 -32.21 -3.10 -1.32
CA SER A 27 -31.77 -2.70 -2.66
C SER A 27 -31.26 -1.26 -2.68
N SER A 28 -31.93 -0.34 -1.98
CA SER A 28 -31.50 1.07 -1.87
C SER A 28 -30.17 1.18 -1.12
N PHE A 29 -29.98 0.41 -0.05
CA PHE A 29 -28.74 0.44 0.73
C PHE A 29 -27.54 -0.09 -0.06
N GLY A 30 -27.70 -1.23 -0.75
CA GLY A 30 -26.63 -1.79 -1.60
C GLY A 30 -26.16 -0.80 -2.67
N MET A 31 -27.09 -0.03 -3.23
CA MET A 31 -26.79 0.96 -4.27
C MET A 31 -26.16 2.22 -3.71
N ALA A 32 -26.57 2.65 -2.52
CA ALA A 32 -25.90 3.75 -1.82
C ALA A 32 -24.41 3.42 -1.55
N VAL A 33 -24.11 2.17 -1.19
CA VAL A 33 -22.72 1.69 -1.00
C VAL A 33 -21.94 1.70 -2.32
N ILE A 34 -22.55 1.28 -3.44
CA ILE A 34 -21.88 1.31 -4.75
C ILE A 34 -21.63 2.76 -5.19
N VAL A 35 -22.63 3.65 -5.08
CA VAL A 35 -22.48 5.07 -5.43
C VAL A 35 -21.39 5.73 -4.59
N ALA A 36 -21.32 5.43 -3.28
CA ALA A 36 -20.29 5.96 -2.39
C ALA A 36 -18.87 5.50 -2.77
N ASN A 37 -18.72 4.27 -3.25
CA ASN A 37 -17.40 3.69 -3.55
C ASN A 37 -16.93 3.91 -5.00
N GLN A 38 -17.85 3.98 -5.96
CA GLN A 38 -17.55 3.94 -7.41
C GLN A 38 -18.06 5.17 -8.17
N GLY A 39 -18.82 6.07 -7.53
CA GLY A 39 -19.42 7.24 -8.16
C GLY A 39 -20.80 6.96 -8.77
N GLY A 40 -21.53 8.04 -9.10
CA GLY A 40 -22.92 7.96 -9.57
C GLY A 40 -23.10 7.35 -10.98
N ASP A 41 -22.02 7.35 -11.77
CA ASP A 41 -22.01 6.91 -13.17
C ASP A 41 -21.68 5.42 -13.34
N ALA A 42 -21.46 4.69 -12.23
CA ALA A 42 -21.21 3.25 -12.28
C ALA A 42 -22.42 2.52 -12.89
N ILE A 43 -22.17 1.72 -13.92
CA ILE A 43 -23.21 0.89 -14.55
C ILE A 43 -23.38 -0.35 -13.69
N VAL A 44 -24.59 -0.56 -13.17
CA VAL A 44 -24.90 -1.73 -12.34
C VAL A 44 -26.01 -2.52 -13.02
N ASN A 45 -25.85 -3.83 -13.11
CA ASN A 45 -26.87 -4.73 -13.59
C ASN A 45 -27.67 -5.27 -12.39
N PRO A 46 -28.89 -4.76 -12.12
CA PRO A 46 -29.63 -5.12 -10.92
C PRO A 46 -30.17 -6.56 -11.03
N TYR A 47 -29.82 -7.41 -10.06
CA TYR A 47 -30.14 -8.85 -10.05
C TYR A 47 -31.63 -9.20 -10.26
N VAL A 48 -32.57 -8.31 -9.93
CA VAL A 48 -34.02 -8.59 -10.01
C VAL A 48 -34.70 -7.89 -11.19
N LEU A 49 -34.14 -6.78 -11.68
CA LEU A 49 -34.76 -5.90 -12.69
C LEU A 49 -33.93 -5.76 -13.98
N GLY A 50 -32.72 -6.32 -14.00
CA GLY A 50 -31.76 -6.15 -15.10
C GLY A 50 -32.24 -6.75 -16.42
N SER A 51 -33.09 -7.79 -16.37
CA SER A 51 -33.68 -8.38 -17.57
C SER A 51 -34.74 -7.51 -18.25
N ILE A 52 -35.32 -6.53 -17.55
CA ILE A 52 -36.42 -5.69 -18.07
C ILE A 52 -35.92 -4.29 -18.43
N PHE A 53 -35.05 -3.71 -17.61
CA PHE A 53 -34.63 -2.31 -17.76
C PHE A 53 -33.26 -2.12 -18.39
N GLY A 54 -32.51 -3.21 -18.61
CA GLY A 54 -31.14 -3.15 -19.14
C GLY A 54 -30.17 -2.49 -18.16
N ASP A 55 -29.05 -2.02 -18.71
CA ASP A 55 -27.99 -1.36 -17.96
C ASP A 55 -28.46 0.02 -17.48
N LEU A 56 -28.51 0.21 -16.16
CA LEU A 56 -28.87 1.47 -15.52
C LEU A 56 -27.68 2.03 -14.75
N GLY A 57 -27.55 3.36 -14.77
CA GLY A 57 -26.61 4.05 -13.88
C GLY A 57 -27.03 3.87 -12.41
N ALA A 58 -26.05 3.65 -11.54
CA ALA A 58 -26.25 3.43 -10.11
C ALA A 58 -27.08 4.55 -9.45
N GLY A 59 -26.86 5.80 -9.84
CA GLY A 59 -27.65 6.95 -9.37
C GLY A 59 -29.13 6.85 -9.73
N THR A 60 -29.45 6.53 -10.98
CA THR A 60 -30.84 6.39 -11.45
C THR A 60 -31.55 5.25 -10.72
N TYR A 61 -30.86 4.12 -10.56
CA TYR A 61 -31.40 2.96 -9.87
C TYR A 61 -31.66 3.22 -8.38
N LEU A 62 -30.77 3.97 -7.71
CA LEU A 62 -30.97 4.40 -6.33
C LEU A 62 -32.27 5.21 -6.16
N TRP A 63 -32.52 6.19 -7.02
CA TRP A 63 -33.74 7.02 -6.96
C TRP A 63 -35.01 6.22 -7.22
N ILE A 64 -34.99 5.30 -8.19
CA ILE A 64 -36.11 4.40 -8.46
C ILE A 64 -36.42 3.51 -7.23
N SER A 65 -35.38 2.98 -6.59
CA SER A 65 -35.50 2.14 -5.40
C SER A 65 -36.07 2.91 -4.20
N VAL A 66 -35.62 4.14 -3.98
CA VAL A 66 -36.15 5.04 -2.93
C VAL A 66 -37.62 5.37 -3.19
N ALA A 67 -37.98 5.77 -4.42
CA ALA A 67 -39.36 6.07 -4.78
C ALA A 67 -40.28 4.86 -4.60
N SER A 68 -39.84 3.67 -5.05
CA SER A 68 -40.56 2.42 -4.87
C SER A 68 -40.79 2.08 -3.39
N THR A 69 -39.76 2.29 -2.55
CA THR A 69 -39.85 2.10 -1.10
C THR A 69 -40.94 2.98 -0.49
N CYS A 70 -40.98 4.29 -0.83
CA CYS A 70 -42.00 5.20 -0.33
C CYS A 70 -43.41 4.80 -0.73
N ILE A 71 -43.60 4.35 -1.98
CA ILE A 71 -44.91 3.91 -2.48
C ILE A 71 -45.37 2.64 -1.75
N LEU A 72 -44.50 1.63 -1.65
CA LEU A 72 -44.82 0.36 -0.99
C LEU A 72 -45.09 0.55 0.51
N LEU A 73 -44.34 1.44 1.17
CA LEU A 73 -44.58 1.81 2.55
C LEU A 73 -45.95 2.48 2.71
N GLY A 74 -46.29 3.42 1.82
CA GLY A 74 -47.60 4.08 1.80
C GLY A 74 -48.75 3.09 1.63
N ILE A 75 -48.64 2.14 0.69
CA ILE A 75 -49.63 1.08 0.49
C ILE A 75 -49.75 0.21 1.75
N THR A 76 -48.62 -0.21 2.34
CA THR A 76 -48.58 -1.02 3.55
C THR A 76 -49.29 -0.32 4.71
N CYS A 77 -49.01 0.97 4.91
CA CYS A 77 -49.69 1.80 5.90
C CYS A 77 -51.21 1.84 5.63
N ILE A 78 -51.64 2.13 4.40
CA ILE A 78 -53.07 2.17 4.04
C ILE A 78 -53.74 0.82 4.33
N LEU A 79 -53.09 -0.31 4.01
CA LEU A 79 -53.63 -1.65 4.25
C LEU A 79 -53.76 -1.99 5.74
N ILE A 80 -52.79 -1.57 6.55
CA ILE A 80 -52.80 -1.74 8.00
C ILE A 80 -53.92 -0.89 8.62
N TYR A 81 -54.02 0.38 8.24
CA TYR A 81 -54.92 1.34 8.85
C TYR A 81 -56.38 1.27 8.35
N ARG A 82 -56.64 0.72 7.16
CA ARG A 82 -58.00 0.68 6.59
C ARG A 82 -59.03 -0.17 7.35
N LYS A 83 -58.65 -0.97 8.36
CA LYS A 83 -59.57 -1.94 8.98
C LYS A 83 -59.57 -2.04 10.50
N GLN A 84 -58.75 -1.29 11.22
CA GLN A 84 -59.05 -1.09 12.62
C GLN A 84 -60.27 -0.16 12.71
N PRO A 85 -61.36 -0.53 13.41
CA PRO A 85 -62.35 0.46 13.79
C PRO A 85 -61.54 1.53 14.53
N PRO A 86 -61.52 2.78 14.02
CA PRO A 86 -60.67 3.78 14.60
C PRO A 86 -61.11 3.93 16.04
N ASP A 87 -60.17 3.71 16.96
CA ASP A 87 -60.41 3.88 18.38
C ASP A 87 -61.11 5.24 18.56
N PRO A 88 -62.25 5.32 19.27
CA PRO A 88 -62.94 6.58 19.48
C PRO A 88 -62.00 7.69 19.99
N GLU A 89 -60.93 7.35 20.71
CA GLU A 89 -59.89 8.31 21.09
C GLU A 89 -59.06 8.80 19.90
N ILE A 90 -58.68 7.90 18.97
CA ILE A 90 -57.95 8.25 17.74
C ILE A 90 -58.85 9.11 16.82
N VAL A 91 -60.14 8.82 16.70
CA VAL A 91 -61.08 9.66 15.94
C VAL A 91 -61.19 11.05 16.57
N LYS A 92 -61.27 11.14 17.90
CA LYS A 92 -61.30 12.41 18.62
C LYS A 92 -59.99 13.18 18.44
N MET A 93 -58.85 12.50 18.44
CA MET A 93 -57.56 13.11 18.09
C MET A 93 -57.52 13.58 16.64
N PHE A 94 -58.00 12.81 15.67
CA PHE A 94 -58.06 13.24 14.26
C PHE A 94 -59.05 14.38 14.01
N LEU A 95 -60.18 14.45 14.72
CA LEU A 95 -61.10 15.58 14.64
C LEU A 95 -60.49 16.83 15.31
N LYS A 96 -59.77 16.66 16.42
CA LYS A 96 -59.04 17.76 17.08
C LYS A 96 -57.88 18.26 16.22
N VAL A 97 -57.11 17.34 15.64
CA VAL A 97 -56.03 17.65 14.68
C VAL A 97 -56.62 18.26 13.42
N GLY A 98 -57.72 17.74 12.89
CA GLY A 98 -58.39 18.26 11.70
C GLY A 98 -58.97 19.67 11.90
N GLY A 99 -59.54 19.95 13.08
CA GLY A 99 -59.97 21.29 13.47
C GLY A 99 -58.79 22.25 13.59
N ASN A 100 -57.70 21.82 14.23
CA ASN A 100 -56.46 22.58 14.30
C ASN A 100 -55.82 22.77 12.92
N LEU A 101 -55.93 21.80 12.02
CA LEU A 101 -55.41 21.85 10.65
C LEU A 101 -56.24 22.80 9.79
N ALA A 102 -57.56 22.86 9.98
CA ALA A 102 -58.41 23.84 9.31
C ALA A 102 -58.09 25.27 9.76
N ALA A 103 -57.87 25.47 11.06
CA ALA A 103 -57.41 26.75 11.60
C ALA A 103 -56.00 27.11 11.09
N LEU A 104 -55.08 26.14 11.05
CA LEU A 104 -53.73 26.31 10.50
C LEU A 104 -53.77 26.63 9.01
N ARG A 105 -54.62 25.94 8.24
CA ARG A 105 -54.80 26.18 6.80
C ARG A 105 -55.37 27.57 6.55
N LYS A 106 -56.34 28.02 7.34
CA LYS A 106 -56.87 29.38 7.24
C LYS A 106 -55.83 30.43 7.61
N ALA A 107 -55.03 30.19 8.65
CA ALA A 107 -53.90 31.05 9.03
C ALA A 107 -52.82 31.09 7.94
N GLN A 108 -52.54 29.93 7.33
CA GLN A 108 -51.60 29.82 6.21
C GLN A 108 -52.13 30.51 4.96
N GLU A 109 -53.41 30.37 4.60
CA GLU A 109 -54.03 31.06 3.49
C GLU A 109 -53.97 32.59 3.70
N THR A 110 -54.23 33.06 4.92
CA THR A 110 -54.13 34.49 5.28
C THR A 110 -52.68 34.99 5.18
N SER A 111 -51.72 34.20 5.66
CA SER A 111 -50.29 34.52 5.56
C SER A 111 -49.79 34.50 4.11
N ILE A 112 -50.29 33.58 3.28
CA ILE A 112 -49.97 33.52 1.84
C ILE A 112 -50.51 34.76 1.13
N THR A 113 -51.74 35.19 1.43
CA THR A 113 -52.29 36.42 0.83
C THR A 113 -51.51 37.66 1.27
N GLU A 114 -51.14 37.77 2.54
CA GLU A 114 -50.34 38.89 3.04
C GLU A 114 -48.93 38.91 2.42
N MET A 115 -48.28 37.75 2.31
CA MET A 115 -47.01 37.64 1.58
C MET A 115 -47.16 37.98 0.09
N ALA A 116 -48.24 37.57 -0.56
CA ALA A 116 -48.48 37.88 -1.97
C ALA A 116 -48.61 39.40 -2.19
N GLU A 117 -49.36 40.09 -1.32
CA GLU A 117 -49.48 41.55 -1.33
C GLU A 117 -48.13 42.24 -1.05
N GLN A 118 -47.36 41.73 -0.09
CA GLN A 118 -46.03 42.26 0.23
C GLN A 118 -45.03 42.05 -0.93
N ILE A 119 -45.08 40.91 -1.60
CA ILE A 119 -44.27 40.61 -2.79
C ILE A 119 -44.68 41.51 -3.96
N GLU A 120 -45.98 41.74 -4.17
CA GLU A 120 -46.46 42.62 -5.23
C GLU A 120 -46.06 44.08 -4.97
N TYR A 121 -46.18 44.54 -3.73
CA TYR A 121 -45.69 45.85 -3.30
C TYR A 121 -44.17 45.95 -3.48
N GLY A 122 -43.41 44.95 -3.04
CA GLY A 122 -41.96 44.86 -3.23
C GLY A 122 -41.57 44.87 -4.71
N ARG A 123 -42.34 44.18 -5.58
CA ARG A 123 -42.14 44.19 -7.03
C ARG A 123 -42.36 45.59 -7.61
N LYS A 124 -43.40 46.32 -7.18
CA LYS A 124 -43.66 47.70 -7.63
C LYS A 124 -42.58 48.68 -7.18
N VAL A 125 -42.09 48.55 -5.94
CA VAL A 125 -40.98 49.36 -5.42
C VAL A 125 -39.69 49.04 -6.17
N ASN A 126 -39.37 47.75 -6.34
CA ASN A 126 -38.20 47.31 -7.09
C ASN A 126 -38.28 47.75 -8.55
N GLN A 127 -39.43 47.67 -9.21
CA GLN A 127 -39.60 48.13 -10.58
C GLN A 127 -39.32 49.64 -10.71
N LYS A 128 -39.77 50.46 -9.75
CA LYS A 128 -39.43 51.89 -9.70
C LYS A 128 -37.94 52.12 -9.48
N PHE A 129 -37.31 51.33 -8.61
CA PHE A 129 -35.87 51.39 -8.37
C PHE A 129 -35.08 50.98 -9.62
N PHE A 130 -35.43 49.85 -10.24
CA PHE A 130 -34.79 49.36 -11.46
C PHE A 130 -34.98 50.33 -12.63
N ASN A 131 -36.15 50.94 -12.82
CA ASN A 131 -36.34 51.94 -13.86
C ASN A 131 -35.42 53.15 -13.65
N LYS A 132 -35.29 53.63 -12.40
CA LYS A 132 -34.39 54.75 -12.05
C LYS A 132 -32.91 54.37 -12.23
N VAL A 133 -32.55 53.16 -11.84
CA VAL A 133 -31.18 52.62 -11.98
C VAL A 133 -30.84 52.38 -13.46
N ASN A 134 -31.79 51.94 -14.29
CA ASN A 134 -31.57 51.72 -15.72
C ASN A 134 -31.31 53.05 -16.46
N THR A 135 -32.00 54.12 -16.07
CA THR A 135 -31.70 55.46 -16.60
C THR A 135 -30.34 55.98 -16.16
N ASP A 136 -29.93 55.77 -14.90
CA ASP A 136 -28.63 56.24 -14.39
C ASP A 136 -27.44 55.40 -14.92
N LEU A 137 -27.68 54.09 -15.16
CA LEU A 137 -26.73 53.17 -15.81
C LEU A 137 -26.64 53.38 -17.31
N GLY A 138 -27.67 53.90 -17.97
CA GLY A 138 -27.62 54.23 -19.40
C GLY A 138 -26.56 55.28 -19.70
N GLU A 139 -26.55 56.38 -18.94
CA GLU A 139 -25.57 57.46 -19.13
C GLU A 139 -24.17 57.10 -18.63
N LYS A 140 -24.04 56.46 -17.45
CA LYS A 140 -22.72 56.03 -16.93
C LYS A 140 -22.18 54.77 -17.62
N GLY A 141 -23.05 54.00 -18.26
CA GLY A 141 -22.73 52.76 -18.95
C GLY A 141 -21.85 52.99 -20.18
N GLU A 142 -22.11 54.04 -20.96
CA GLU A 142 -21.30 54.35 -22.13
C GLU A 142 -19.88 54.80 -21.76
N GLU A 143 -19.74 55.64 -20.71
CA GLU A 143 -18.44 56.07 -20.20
C GLU A 143 -17.64 54.89 -19.60
N THR A 144 -18.30 54.03 -18.84
CA THR A 144 -17.64 52.84 -18.25
C THR A 144 -17.29 51.81 -19.31
N LEU A 145 -18.10 51.61 -20.36
CA LEU A 145 -17.78 50.74 -21.49
C LEU A 145 -16.56 51.23 -22.27
N ALA A 146 -16.44 52.54 -22.49
CA ALA A 146 -15.27 53.13 -23.14
C ALA A 146 -13.99 52.92 -22.30
N LEU A 147 -14.09 53.08 -20.97
CA LEU A 147 -12.98 52.85 -20.04
C LEU A 147 -12.60 51.36 -19.97
N LEU A 148 -13.57 50.45 -19.97
CA LEU A 148 -13.35 49.00 -19.93
C LEU A 148 -12.73 48.52 -21.26
N ALA A 149 -13.14 49.09 -22.39
CA ALA A 149 -12.53 48.81 -23.69
C ALA A 149 -11.05 49.24 -23.73
N SER A 150 -10.70 50.38 -23.12
CA SER A 150 -9.31 50.83 -23.03
C SER A 150 -8.48 49.94 -22.10
N GLN A 151 -9.01 49.56 -20.93
CA GLN A 151 -8.37 48.60 -20.02
C GLN A 151 -8.15 47.23 -20.67
N LYS A 152 -9.14 46.71 -21.41
CA LYS A 152 -9.02 45.43 -22.12
C LYS A 152 -7.91 45.46 -23.17
N ARG A 153 -7.71 46.59 -23.86
CA ARG A 153 -6.59 46.76 -24.81
C ARG A 153 -5.24 46.80 -24.09
N MET A 154 -5.14 47.52 -22.97
CA MET A 154 -3.91 47.56 -22.16
C MET A 154 -3.58 46.19 -21.59
N LEU A 155 -4.57 45.47 -21.06
CA LEU A 155 -4.39 44.14 -20.48
C LEU A 155 -4.02 43.10 -21.55
N LYS A 156 -4.61 43.20 -22.76
CA LYS A 156 -4.21 42.35 -23.89
C LYS A 156 -2.76 42.61 -24.28
N LYS A 157 -2.32 43.87 -24.33
CA LYS A 157 -0.92 44.22 -24.63
C LYS A 157 0.04 43.70 -23.56
N ALA A 158 -0.24 43.97 -22.28
CA ALA A 158 0.55 43.48 -21.17
C ALA A 158 0.65 41.94 -21.13
N ARG A 159 -0.43 41.24 -21.46
CA ARG A 159 -0.44 39.78 -21.58
C ARG A 159 0.48 39.31 -22.70
N THR A 160 0.43 39.92 -23.88
CA THR A 160 1.31 39.57 -25.00
C THR A 160 2.79 39.78 -24.64
N ASP A 161 3.11 40.90 -24.00
CA ASP A 161 4.49 41.22 -23.58
C ASP A 161 5.00 40.20 -22.53
N MET A 162 4.15 39.82 -21.57
CA MET A 162 4.48 38.76 -20.61
C MET A 162 4.69 37.40 -21.27
N ILE A 163 3.85 37.01 -22.23
CA ILE A 163 4.00 35.75 -22.97
C ILE A 163 5.34 35.74 -23.71
N SER A 164 5.69 36.80 -24.43
CA SER A 164 6.99 36.87 -25.13
C SER A 164 8.19 36.83 -24.19
N THR A 165 8.06 37.41 -22.99
CA THR A 165 9.12 37.38 -21.97
C THR A 165 9.27 35.98 -21.37
N LEU A 166 8.16 35.28 -21.17
CA LEU A 166 8.13 33.91 -20.66
C LEU A 166 8.69 32.92 -21.69
N GLU A 167 8.30 33.03 -22.96
CA GLU A 167 8.83 32.18 -24.04
C GLU A 167 10.36 32.32 -24.13
N LYS A 168 10.86 33.57 -24.17
CA LYS A 168 12.30 33.83 -24.20
C LYS A 168 13.04 33.24 -22.98
N LYS A 169 12.50 33.42 -21.77
CA LYS A 169 13.11 32.84 -20.55
C LYS A 169 13.02 31.32 -20.53
N THR A 170 11.97 30.73 -21.09
CA THR A 170 11.78 29.29 -21.16
C THR A 170 12.81 28.66 -22.11
N ASP A 171 13.07 29.31 -23.26
CA ASP A 171 14.09 28.85 -24.21
C ASP A 171 15.51 28.97 -23.63
N GLU A 172 15.83 30.09 -22.98
CA GLU A 172 17.12 30.30 -22.31
C GLU A 172 17.33 29.29 -21.16
N THR A 173 16.30 29.04 -20.35
CA THR A 173 16.37 28.11 -19.22
C THR A 173 16.41 26.66 -19.70
N GLY A 174 15.63 26.29 -20.73
CA GLY A 174 15.61 24.96 -21.31
C GLY A 174 16.93 24.58 -21.96
N SER A 175 17.57 25.52 -22.67
CA SER A 175 18.91 25.33 -23.24
C SER A 175 19.96 25.07 -22.15
N LYS A 176 19.90 25.83 -21.05
CA LYS A 176 20.82 25.65 -19.91
C LYS A 176 20.63 24.30 -19.20
N ILE A 177 19.39 23.93 -18.90
CA ILE A 177 19.06 22.64 -18.28
C ILE A 177 19.49 21.48 -19.19
N SER A 178 19.29 21.58 -20.51
CA SER A 178 19.73 20.53 -21.43
C SER A 178 21.25 20.37 -21.46
N ALA A 179 22.01 21.45 -21.30
CA ALA A 179 23.47 21.39 -21.24
C ALA A 179 23.95 20.74 -19.92
N ASP A 180 23.34 21.12 -18.80
CA ASP A 180 23.66 20.57 -17.47
C ASP A 180 23.32 19.07 -17.40
N LEU A 181 22.16 18.65 -17.90
CA LEU A 181 21.78 17.22 -17.95
C LEU A 181 22.71 16.38 -18.84
N LYS A 182 23.21 16.95 -19.95
CA LYS A 182 24.20 16.26 -20.79
C LYS A 182 25.53 16.08 -20.05
N LYS A 183 25.92 17.06 -19.23
CA LYS A 183 27.13 17.00 -18.41
C LYS A 183 26.98 15.93 -17.32
N GLU A 184 25.89 15.94 -16.56
CA GLU A 184 25.63 14.92 -15.51
C GLU A 184 25.58 13.50 -16.08
N ARG A 185 24.98 13.32 -17.26
CA ARG A 185 24.95 12.01 -17.93
C ARG A 185 26.36 11.50 -18.26
N ALA A 186 27.27 12.38 -18.67
CA ALA A 186 28.65 11.98 -18.97
C ALA A 186 29.40 11.56 -17.69
N GLU A 187 29.19 12.27 -16.58
CA GLU A 187 29.77 11.92 -15.27
C GLU A 187 29.25 10.57 -14.75
N LEU A 188 27.95 10.27 -14.94
CA LEU A 188 27.37 8.99 -14.57
C LEU A 188 27.93 7.81 -15.38
N GLU A 189 28.14 7.98 -16.69
CA GLU A 189 28.76 6.94 -17.52
C GLU A 189 30.21 6.69 -17.10
N GLU A 190 30.97 7.72 -16.69
CA GLU A 190 32.32 7.56 -16.15
C GLU A 190 32.31 6.76 -14.84
N ILE A 191 31.40 7.08 -13.92
CA ILE A 191 31.26 6.35 -12.65
C ILE A 191 30.91 4.88 -12.92
N LYS A 192 30.01 4.60 -13.87
CA LYS A 192 29.62 3.24 -14.25
C LYS A 192 30.82 2.42 -14.74
N VAL A 193 31.64 2.99 -15.62
CA VAL A 193 32.86 2.32 -16.12
C VAL A 193 33.86 2.05 -14.99
N ARG A 194 33.98 2.97 -14.01
CA ARG A 194 34.82 2.73 -12.83
C ARG A 194 34.29 1.58 -11.97
N LEU A 195 32.97 1.44 -11.88
CA LEU A 195 32.30 0.39 -11.11
C LEU A 195 32.48 -0.98 -11.77
N GLU A 196 32.28 -1.07 -13.09
CA GLU A 196 32.54 -2.29 -13.87
C GLU A 196 34.02 -2.73 -13.77
N ARG A 197 34.96 -1.77 -13.70
CA ARG A 197 36.38 -2.07 -13.46
C ARG A 197 36.63 -2.66 -12.07
N ILE A 198 35.96 -2.15 -11.04
CA ILE A 198 36.09 -2.65 -9.67
C ILE A 198 35.45 -4.05 -9.57
N GLU A 199 34.27 -4.23 -10.16
CA GLU A 199 33.55 -5.50 -10.19
C GLU A 199 34.33 -6.57 -10.97
N GLY A 200 34.98 -6.20 -12.08
CA GLY A 200 35.89 -7.09 -12.82
C GLY A 200 37.16 -7.50 -12.04
N CYS A 201 37.54 -6.74 -11.00
CA CYS A 201 38.63 -7.12 -10.09
C CYS A 201 38.16 -8.01 -8.93
N MET A 202 36.84 -8.10 -8.69
CA MET A 202 36.27 -8.99 -7.68
C MET A 202 36.04 -10.37 -8.29
N VAL A 203 37.12 -11.12 -8.48
CA VAL A 203 37.00 -12.58 -8.67
C VAL A 203 36.26 -13.13 -7.45
N PRO A 204 35.14 -13.86 -7.61
CA PRO A 204 34.48 -14.49 -6.47
C PRO A 204 35.51 -15.37 -5.77
N VAL A 205 35.85 -15.00 -4.53
CA VAL A 205 36.82 -15.73 -3.73
C VAL A 205 36.25 -17.14 -3.59
N GLN A 206 36.85 -18.11 -4.27
CA GLN A 206 36.41 -19.49 -4.14
C GLN A 206 36.84 -19.99 -2.76
N ALA A 207 36.04 -20.85 -2.15
CA ALA A 207 36.48 -21.58 -0.97
C ALA A 207 37.78 -22.33 -1.31
N GLU A 208 38.76 -22.27 -0.40
CA GLU A 208 40.04 -22.96 -0.57
C GLU A 208 39.80 -24.48 -0.61
N LEU A 209 38.91 -24.97 0.28
CA LEU A 209 38.55 -26.37 0.37
C LEU A 209 37.22 -26.67 -0.34
N LYS A 210 37.22 -27.68 -1.21
CA LYS A 210 36.03 -28.19 -1.92
C LYS A 210 35.60 -29.54 -1.32
N SER A 211 34.32 -29.89 -1.42
CA SER A 211 33.81 -31.17 -0.87
C SER A 211 34.47 -32.41 -1.48
N LEU A 212 34.93 -32.32 -2.72
CA LEU A 212 35.62 -33.41 -3.45
C LEU A 212 37.15 -33.39 -3.24
N ALA A 213 37.69 -32.48 -2.45
CA ALA A 213 39.11 -32.43 -2.12
C ALA A 213 39.50 -33.64 -1.24
N ASN A 214 40.80 -33.91 -1.15
CA ASN A 214 41.30 -35.02 -0.34
C ASN A 214 41.20 -34.66 1.15
N PRO A 215 40.97 -35.62 2.06
CA PRO A 215 40.99 -35.35 3.49
C PRO A 215 42.31 -34.72 3.98
N GLU A 216 43.45 -35.03 3.34
CA GLU A 216 44.75 -34.45 3.66
C GLU A 216 44.88 -32.96 3.34
N ASP A 217 43.97 -32.40 2.55
CA ASP A 217 43.94 -30.97 2.26
C ASP A 217 43.42 -30.15 3.48
N ILE A 218 42.86 -30.83 4.50
CA ILE A 218 42.50 -30.21 5.79
C ILE A 218 43.75 -30.08 6.67
N LYS A 219 44.03 -28.86 7.15
CA LYS A 219 45.13 -28.61 8.09
C LYS A 219 45.01 -29.51 9.33
N GLY A 220 46.08 -30.25 9.61
CA GLY A 220 46.13 -31.22 10.71
C GLY A 220 45.93 -32.69 10.28
N ILE A 221 45.46 -32.95 9.07
CA ILE A 221 45.36 -34.31 8.51
C ILE A 221 46.60 -34.64 7.68
N GLY A 222 47.58 -35.30 8.31
CA GLY A 222 48.78 -35.77 7.61
C GLY A 222 48.54 -37.04 6.76
N PRO A 223 49.47 -37.41 5.86
CA PRO A 223 49.33 -38.57 4.96
C PRO A 223 49.02 -39.88 5.67
N SER A 224 49.59 -40.08 6.86
CA SER A 224 49.33 -41.29 7.65
C SER A 224 47.88 -41.33 8.17
N LEU A 225 47.27 -40.18 8.50
CA LEU A 225 45.87 -40.14 8.97
C LEU A 225 44.94 -40.29 7.77
N GLY A 226 45.25 -39.62 6.66
CA GLY A 226 44.52 -39.78 5.40
C GLY A 226 44.47 -41.23 4.91
N LYS A 227 45.55 -42.01 5.10
CA LYS A 227 45.55 -43.45 4.80
C LYS A 227 44.61 -44.25 5.71
N GLU A 228 44.55 -43.94 7.01
CA GLU A 228 43.62 -44.56 7.96
C GLU A 228 42.16 -44.23 7.60
N LEU A 229 41.87 -42.96 7.29
CA LEU A 229 40.54 -42.49 6.86
C LEU A 229 40.06 -43.20 5.59
N ARG A 230 40.92 -43.36 4.57
CA ARG A 230 40.60 -44.15 3.38
C ARG A 230 40.30 -45.61 3.69
N GLY A 231 40.95 -46.19 4.70
CA GLY A 231 40.64 -47.53 5.20
C GLY A 231 39.21 -47.66 5.75
N LEU A 232 38.61 -46.54 6.17
CA LEU A 232 37.22 -46.46 6.63
C LEU A 232 36.23 -46.10 5.52
N GLY A 233 36.69 -45.96 4.27
CA GLY A 233 35.89 -45.53 3.14
C GLY A 233 35.69 -44.01 3.04
N ILE A 234 36.41 -43.22 3.85
CA ILE A 234 36.38 -41.75 3.81
C ILE A 234 37.39 -41.29 2.75
N ASN A 235 36.91 -40.97 1.55
CA ASN A 235 37.77 -40.66 0.41
C ASN A 235 37.81 -39.16 0.06
N SER A 236 36.90 -38.37 0.60
CA SER A 236 36.80 -36.93 0.34
C SER A 236 36.56 -36.13 1.61
N VAL A 237 36.79 -34.81 1.55
CA VAL A 237 36.40 -33.87 2.61
C VAL A 237 34.91 -33.99 2.93
N GLY A 238 34.04 -34.12 1.92
CA GLY A 238 32.60 -34.28 2.14
C GLY A 238 32.26 -35.54 2.95
N ASP A 239 32.93 -36.65 2.66
CA ASP A 239 32.78 -37.90 3.43
C ASP A 239 33.29 -37.71 4.86
N PHE A 240 34.42 -37.02 5.02
CA PHE A 240 35.03 -36.78 6.32
C PHE A 240 34.15 -35.91 7.21
N LEU A 241 33.52 -34.87 6.66
CA LEU A 241 32.63 -33.96 7.38
C LEU A 241 31.29 -34.59 7.78
N THR A 242 30.89 -35.69 7.14
CA THR A 242 29.63 -36.40 7.42
C THR A 242 29.82 -37.68 8.23
N ALA A 243 31.07 -38.16 8.36
CA ALA A 243 31.43 -39.29 9.20
C ALA A 243 31.26 -38.99 10.69
N ASP A 244 30.91 -40.01 11.47
CA ASP A 244 30.78 -39.90 12.92
C ASP A 244 32.17 -39.72 13.58
N PRO A 245 32.42 -38.62 14.32
CA PRO A 245 33.67 -38.39 15.04
C PRO A 245 34.04 -39.52 16.00
N ALA A 246 33.05 -40.18 16.61
CA ALA A 246 33.30 -41.30 17.53
C ALA A 246 33.90 -42.50 16.79
N VAL A 247 33.40 -42.80 15.59
CA VAL A 247 33.93 -43.87 14.73
C VAL A 247 35.33 -43.54 14.25
N ILE A 248 35.57 -42.29 13.84
CA ILE A 248 36.92 -41.83 13.47
C ILE A 248 37.87 -41.99 14.67
N GLY A 249 37.45 -41.55 15.85
CA GLY A 249 38.26 -41.62 17.06
C GLY A 249 38.56 -43.06 17.53
N GLU A 250 37.66 -44.00 17.29
CA GLU A 250 37.86 -45.41 17.67
C GLU A 250 38.76 -46.16 16.69
N LYS A 251 38.67 -45.84 15.39
CA LYS A 251 39.32 -46.61 14.33
C LYS A 251 40.61 -45.99 13.79
N THR A 252 40.94 -44.78 14.20
CA THR A 252 42.15 -44.07 13.80
C THR A 252 42.98 -43.71 15.02
N ARG A 253 44.15 -43.09 14.80
CA ARG A 253 45.02 -42.64 15.90
C ARG A 253 44.60 -41.35 16.59
N VAL A 254 43.57 -40.65 16.12
CA VAL A 254 43.11 -39.39 16.74
C VAL A 254 42.01 -39.67 17.76
N SER A 255 41.85 -38.81 18.77
CA SER A 255 40.71 -38.89 19.68
C SER A 255 39.41 -38.41 19.00
N GLN A 256 38.26 -38.71 19.60
CA GLN A 256 36.97 -38.16 19.15
C GLN A 256 37.00 -36.62 19.13
N GLU A 257 37.49 -35.98 20.19
CA GLU A 257 37.59 -34.51 20.28
C GLU A 257 38.48 -33.94 19.17
N MET A 258 39.61 -34.61 18.88
CA MET A 258 40.48 -34.20 17.79
C MET A 258 39.80 -34.38 16.43
N ALA A 259 39.02 -35.44 16.23
CA ALA A 259 38.22 -35.62 15.02
C ALA A 259 37.18 -34.51 14.85
N GLU A 260 36.48 -34.11 15.92
CA GLU A 260 35.53 -32.98 15.91
C GLU A 260 36.21 -31.65 15.54
N ASN A 261 37.41 -31.40 16.10
CA ASN A 261 38.17 -30.19 15.78
C ASN A 261 38.66 -30.19 14.32
N LEU A 262 39.11 -31.34 13.78
CA LEU A 262 39.49 -31.48 12.38
C LEU A 262 38.30 -31.31 11.43
N GLN A 263 37.12 -31.81 11.80
CA GLN A 263 35.90 -31.57 11.03
C GLN A 263 35.50 -30.10 11.06
N SER A 264 35.60 -29.45 12.22
CA SER A 264 35.36 -28.01 12.36
C SER A 264 36.31 -27.20 11.47
N MET A 265 37.60 -27.56 11.46
CA MET A 265 38.62 -26.97 10.59
C MET A 265 38.22 -27.08 9.11
N GLY A 266 37.87 -28.30 8.67
CA GLY A 266 37.41 -28.53 7.31
C GLY A 266 36.16 -27.72 6.94
N GLN A 267 35.18 -27.62 7.85
CA GLN A 267 33.96 -26.82 7.60
C GLN A 267 34.25 -25.33 7.43
N LEU A 268 35.21 -24.79 8.21
CA LEU A 268 35.57 -23.38 8.16
C LEU A 268 36.41 -23.06 6.91
N MET A 269 37.34 -23.92 6.51
CA MET A 269 38.12 -23.78 5.26
C MET A 269 37.26 -23.89 3.98
N MET A 270 36.02 -24.40 4.09
CA MET A 270 35.04 -24.38 3.00
C MET A 270 34.32 -23.02 2.86
N VAL A 271 34.60 -22.04 3.73
CA VAL A 271 34.06 -20.69 3.60
C VAL A 271 34.94 -19.89 2.62
N PRO A 272 34.35 -19.26 1.60
CA PRO A 272 35.04 -18.33 0.71
C PRO A 272 35.96 -17.33 1.41
N GLY A 273 37.27 -17.45 1.15
CA GLY A 273 38.29 -16.53 1.65
C GLY A 273 38.80 -16.81 3.05
N VAL A 274 38.41 -17.93 3.67
CA VAL A 274 39.01 -18.43 4.91
C VAL A 274 40.09 -19.43 4.53
N ASP A 275 41.34 -19.13 4.88
CA ASP A 275 42.45 -20.04 4.69
C ASP A 275 42.65 -21.01 5.88
N ALA A 276 43.67 -21.84 5.79
CA ALA A 276 44.02 -22.82 6.82
C ALA A 276 44.44 -22.19 8.18
N ASN A 277 45.06 -21.01 8.17
CA ASN A 277 45.45 -20.28 9.38
C ASN A 277 44.25 -19.52 9.97
N ASP A 278 43.41 -18.95 9.12
CA ASP A 278 42.18 -18.28 9.51
C ASP A 278 41.22 -19.25 10.20
N ALA A 279 41.04 -20.45 9.64
CA ALA A 279 40.19 -21.48 10.21
C ALA A 279 40.70 -21.93 11.60
N GLU A 280 42.02 -21.99 11.81
CA GLU A 280 42.62 -22.27 13.12
C GLU A 280 42.35 -21.15 14.12
N MET A 281 42.50 -19.89 13.72
CA MET A 281 42.18 -18.74 14.57
C MET A 281 40.70 -18.67 14.94
N LEU A 282 39.81 -19.03 14.01
CA LEU A 282 38.37 -19.12 14.26
C LEU A 282 38.03 -20.23 15.27
N LEU A 283 38.68 -21.38 15.15
CA LEU A 283 38.59 -22.49 16.11
C LEU A 283 39.06 -22.07 17.51
N GLU A 284 40.21 -21.40 17.61
CA GLU A 284 40.72 -20.84 18.87
C GLU A 284 39.80 -19.75 19.45
N ALA A 285 39.08 -19.01 18.60
CA ALA A 285 38.07 -18.04 19.01
C ALA A 285 36.75 -18.70 19.51
N GLY A 286 36.67 -20.04 19.44
CA GLY A 286 35.54 -20.86 19.86
C GLY A 286 34.46 -21.02 18.79
N ILE A 287 34.76 -20.76 17.51
CA ILE A 287 33.85 -20.96 16.39
C ILE A 287 34.11 -22.34 15.81
N LYS A 288 33.14 -23.25 15.87
CA LYS A 288 33.29 -24.64 15.42
C LYS A 288 32.49 -24.96 14.16
N SER A 289 31.60 -24.07 13.73
CA SER A 289 30.78 -24.30 12.54
C SER A 289 30.53 -23.04 11.73
N ARG A 290 30.21 -23.23 10.44
CA ARG A 290 29.76 -22.15 9.55
C ARG A 290 28.56 -21.38 10.09
N LYS A 291 27.59 -22.11 10.68
CA LYS A 291 26.41 -21.50 11.29
C LYS A 291 26.75 -20.59 12.47
N GLU A 292 27.71 -21.00 13.29
CA GLU A 292 28.19 -20.18 14.41
C GLU A 292 28.94 -18.93 13.92
N LEU A 293 29.72 -19.06 12.83
CA LEU A 293 30.42 -17.96 12.19
C LEU A 293 29.44 -16.92 11.62
N ALA A 294 28.44 -17.37 10.85
CA ALA A 294 27.39 -16.51 10.28
C ALA A 294 26.58 -15.77 11.35
N GLY A 295 26.49 -16.32 12.56
CA GLY A 295 25.78 -15.71 13.70
C GLY A 295 26.62 -14.76 14.56
N GLN A 296 27.92 -14.57 14.29
CA GLN A 296 28.76 -13.70 15.10
C GLN A 296 28.51 -12.21 14.82
N ASP A 297 28.69 -11.39 15.86
CA ASP A 297 28.83 -9.93 15.72
C ASP A 297 30.24 -9.59 15.22
N LEU A 298 30.32 -8.80 14.14
CA LEU A 298 31.57 -8.43 13.49
C LEU A 298 32.59 -7.84 14.48
N ILE A 299 32.17 -6.88 15.30
CA ILE A 299 33.08 -6.16 16.21
C ILE A 299 33.61 -7.10 17.32
N LYS A 300 32.75 -7.97 17.86
CA LYS A 300 33.16 -8.97 18.85
C LYS A 300 34.12 -9.99 18.25
N LEU A 301 33.85 -10.48 17.03
CA LEU A 301 34.70 -11.46 16.37
C LEU A 301 36.07 -10.86 16.03
N CYS A 302 36.12 -9.67 15.42
CA CYS A 302 37.37 -8.96 15.12
C CYS A 302 38.23 -8.78 16.37
N ARG A 303 37.63 -8.47 17.53
CA ARG A 303 38.38 -8.33 18.78
C ARG A 303 38.99 -9.65 19.25
N LYS A 304 38.23 -10.75 19.17
CA LYS A 304 38.71 -12.09 19.57
C LYS A 304 39.82 -12.57 18.64
N VAL A 305 39.56 -12.56 17.33
CA VAL A 305 40.51 -13.00 16.30
C VAL A 305 41.76 -12.13 16.32
N GLY A 306 41.64 -10.81 16.46
CA GLY A 306 42.79 -9.91 16.56
C GLY A 306 43.66 -10.16 17.80
N ALA A 307 43.07 -10.55 18.94
CA ALA A 307 43.83 -10.92 20.12
C ALA A 307 44.61 -12.23 19.90
N ILE A 308 43.99 -13.22 19.25
CA ILE A 308 44.62 -14.50 18.89
C ILE A 308 45.72 -14.29 17.86
N ALA A 309 45.44 -13.57 16.77
CA ALA A 309 46.40 -13.26 15.72
C ALA A 309 47.64 -12.57 16.28
N LYS A 310 47.47 -11.62 17.23
CA LYS A 310 48.60 -10.99 17.91
C LYS A 310 49.48 -11.99 18.66
N VAL A 311 48.89 -12.93 19.40
CA VAL A 311 49.63 -14.00 20.09
C VAL A 311 50.34 -14.91 19.08
N SER A 312 49.70 -15.25 17.97
CA SER A 312 50.28 -16.08 16.91
C SER A 312 51.44 -15.40 16.18
N VAL A 313 51.36 -14.09 15.95
CA VAL A 313 52.47 -13.27 15.40
C VAL A 313 53.63 -13.23 16.40
N ASP A 314 53.36 -12.99 17.69
CA ASP A 314 54.38 -12.96 18.74
C ASP A 314 55.09 -14.33 18.90
N GLN A 315 54.39 -15.43 18.62
CA GLN A 315 54.93 -16.79 18.61
C GLN A 315 55.64 -17.17 17.28
N GLY A 316 55.58 -16.33 16.26
CA GLY A 316 56.14 -16.60 14.93
C GLY A 316 55.39 -17.68 14.14
N LYS A 317 54.12 -17.97 14.48
CA LYS A 317 53.29 -18.94 13.76
C LYS A 317 52.76 -18.38 12.44
N ILE A 318 52.45 -17.09 12.40
CA ILE A 318 51.95 -16.36 11.22
C ILE A 318 52.70 -15.04 11.07
N SER A 319 52.73 -14.51 9.84
CA SER A 319 53.26 -13.16 9.59
C SER A 319 52.26 -12.08 10.00
N LYS A 320 52.71 -10.82 10.13
CA LYS A 320 51.80 -9.71 10.45
C LYS A 320 50.84 -9.42 9.29
N GLU A 321 51.28 -9.71 8.08
CA GLU A 321 50.54 -9.56 6.84
C GLU A 321 49.43 -10.61 6.71
N GLU A 322 49.57 -11.77 7.37
CA GLU A 322 48.56 -12.83 7.46
C GLU A 322 47.51 -12.56 8.56
N SER A 323 47.59 -11.43 9.28
CA SER A 323 46.55 -11.11 10.26
C SER A 323 45.28 -10.63 9.54
N PRO A 324 44.12 -11.24 9.79
CA PRO A 324 42.91 -10.92 9.02
C PRO A 324 42.39 -9.51 9.33
N SER A 325 42.04 -8.82 8.26
CA SER A 325 41.42 -7.49 8.28
C SER A 325 39.95 -7.54 8.68
N ILE A 326 39.38 -6.37 9.03
CA ILE A 326 37.95 -6.27 9.34
C ILE A 326 37.09 -6.57 8.12
N GLU A 327 37.57 -6.23 6.92
CA GLU A 327 36.92 -6.52 5.65
C GLU A 327 36.87 -8.03 5.36
N GLU A 328 37.96 -8.75 5.61
CA GLU A 328 38.03 -10.21 5.46
C GLU A 328 37.08 -10.91 6.44
N ILE A 329 37.14 -10.55 7.73
CA ILE A 329 36.24 -11.13 8.75
C ILE A 329 34.76 -10.86 8.42
N SER A 330 34.44 -9.65 7.93
CA SER A 330 33.10 -9.31 7.45
C SER A 330 32.68 -10.18 6.25
N SER A 331 33.60 -10.42 5.33
CA SER A 331 33.38 -11.32 4.19
C SER A 331 33.11 -12.75 4.64
N TRP A 332 33.87 -13.27 5.61
CA TRP A 332 33.68 -14.62 6.15
C TRP A 332 32.30 -14.80 6.79
N ILE A 333 31.87 -13.85 7.63
CA ILE A 333 30.54 -13.89 8.27
C ILE A 333 29.43 -13.91 7.20
N ARG A 334 29.57 -13.12 6.14
CA ARG A 334 28.58 -13.03 5.06
C ARG A 334 28.52 -14.30 4.19
N ASN A 335 29.65 -14.99 4.03
CA ASN A 335 29.79 -16.15 3.14
C ASN A 335 29.71 -17.51 3.85
N ALA A 336 29.56 -17.54 5.18
CA ALA A 336 29.47 -18.76 5.99
C ALA A 336 28.10 -19.43 5.90
#